data_AF-A0A7D5KT15-F1
#
_entry.id   AF-A0A7D5KT15-F1
#
_cell.length_a   1.000
_cell.length_b   1.000
_cell.length_c   1.000
_cell.angle_alpha   90.00
_cell.angle_beta   90.00
_cell.angle_gamma   90.00
#
_symmetry.space_group_name_H-M   'P 1'
#
loop_
_entity.id
_entity.type
_entity.pdbx_description
1 polymer ?
#
loop_
_entity_poly.entity_id
_entity_poly.type
_entity_poly.pdbx_seq_one_letter_code
_entity_poly.pdbx_strand_id
1 'polypeptide(L)'
;MNRRQYLTRTCAATGLLASVAGCLGDLNGASDTNDDNTDVASRAGERAIARAAGKLNKAAQSLSELGNLEDPENVEFDPSEPRNKISAARDHLETAEAELGEDRQADVEMLRSYADALEGLIEVTVTVTDDTISDDIDTVTTAIEEEGDIETASETVHGRYGEISAAHKRFEAADETIQNIDADRLTELAGIELTDLEDGADALGSAVGSLETLAAAYDSTLDTDAGYGALEQGRTDFENEAYETAKSEFETAESTFANARQNLENGMGNAPDGLVQYFETAECQNRHLATAAGEFAAAAGAATDGDPFAARNRKEDGEAALDDVRNCTS
;
A
#
# COMPACT_ATOMS: atom_id res chain seq x y z
N MET A 1 -33.13 -21.10 9.26
CA MET A 1 -33.37 -21.61 7.90
C MET A 1 -32.11 -21.38 7.10
N ASN A 2 -31.58 -22.44 6.50
CA ASN A 2 -30.37 -22.45 5.67
C ASN A 2 -30.46 -21.50 4.49
N ARG A 3 -29.37 -20.79 4.19
CA ARG A 3 -28.93 -20.55 2.81
C ARG A 3 -27.42 -20.30 2.76
N ARG A 4 -26.71 -21.36 2.36
CA ARG A 4 -25.35 -21.34 1.80
C ARG A 4 -25.43 -21.15 0.28
N GLN A 5 -24.28 -20.80 -0.31
CA GLN A 5 -23.89 -20.83 -1.75
C GLN A 5 -24.33 -19.57 -2.52
N TYR A 6 -23.49 -18.85 -3.26
CA TYR A 6 -22.38 -19.18 -4.16
C TYR A 6 -21.27 -18.10 -4.01
N LEU A 7 -19.97 -18.36 -4.11
CA LEU A 7 -19.24 -18.57 -5.36
C LEU A 7 -17.96 -19.37 -5.11
N THR A 8 -17.78 -20.40 -5.92
CA THR A 8 -16.57 -21.21 -6.05
C THR A 8 -16.14 -21.01 -7.50
N ARG A 9 -14.94 -20.48 -7.73
CA ARG A 9 -14.30 -20.41 -9.05
C ARG A 9 -12.80 -20.61 -8.81
N THR A 10 -12.33 -21.85 -8.85
CA THR A 10 -11.67 -22.51 -9.98
C THR A 10 -10.29 -21.90 -10.33
N CYS A 11 -9.27 -22.26 -9.56
CA CYS A 11 -7.93 -22.49 -10.12
C CYS A 11 -7.59 -23.97 -9.89
N ALA A 12 -7.53 -24.70 -11.00
CA ALA A 12 -7.03 -26.06 -11.07
C ALA A 12 -5.63 -25.99 -11.70
N ALA A 13 -4.61 -26.20 -10.89
CA ALA A 13 -3.31 -26.68 -11.36
C ALA A 13 -2.91 -27.88 -10.49
N THR A 14 -3.09 -29.05 -11.07
CA THR A 14 -2.59 -30.34 -10.59
C THR A 14 -1.08 -30.44 -10.81
N GLY A 15 -0.30 -30.87 -9.80
CA GLY A 15 1.12 -31.16 -10.06
C GLY A 15 1.96 -31.69 -8.89
N LEU A 16 1.69 -32.93 -8.45
CA LEU A 16 2.66 -33.89 -7.90
C LEU A 16 3.96 -33.37 -7.24
N LEU A 17 4.06 -33.46 -5.90
CA LEU A 17 5.31 -33.85 -5.27
C LEU A 17 5.13 -35.11 -4.43
N ALA A 18 5.68 -36.17 -5.00
CA ALA A 18 5.83 -37.48 -4.41
C ALA A 18 6.70 -37.40 -3.15
N SER A 19 6.29 -38.20 -2.17
CA SER A 19 7.08 -38.67 -1.05
C SER A 19 8.54 -38.96 -1.40
N VAL A 20 9.48 -38.24 -0.78
CA VAL A 20 10.86 -38.71 -0.61
C VAL A 20 11.01 -39.21 0.82
N ALA A 21 10.46 -40.40 1.05
CA ALA A 21 10.84 -41.26 2.16
C ALA A 21 11.60 -42.46 1.57
N GLY A 22 12.89 -42.57 1.88
CA GLY A 22 13.65 -43.82 1.72
C GLY A 22 14.93 -43.73 0.90
N CYS A 23 16.07 -43.61 1.58
CA CYS A 23 17.20 -44.50 1.34
C CYS A 23 18.06 -44.61 2.62
N LEU A 24 17.57 -45.39 3.58
CA LEU A 24 18.35 -45.93 4.70
C LEU A 24 18.57 -47.41 4.37
N GLY A 25 19.64 -47.68 3.62
CA GLY A 25 20.08 -49.02 3.26
C GLY A 25 21.04 -49.56 4.32
N ASP A 26 20.53 -50.48 5.12
CA ASP A 26 21.29 -51.36 6.01
C ASP A 26 22.12 -52.34 5.16
N LEU A 27 23.46 -52.25 5.24
CA LEU A 27 24.40 -53.23 4.70
C LEU A 27 25.34 -53.68 5.80
N ASN A 28 24.93 -54.74 6.48
CA ASN A 28 25.73 -55.48 7.43
C ASN A 28 26.57 -56.52 6.65
N GLY A 29 27.90 -56.35 6.57
CA GLY A 29 28.79 -57.29 5.89
C GLY A 29 30.27 -56.87 5.82
N ALA A 30 31.02 -57.24 6.85
CA ALA A 30 32.45 -57.00 7.12
C ALA A 30 33.46 -57.16 5.95
N SER A 31 34.50 -56.31 5.92
CA SER A 31 35.89 -56.69 6.30
C SER A 31 36.89 -55.55 6.03
N ASP A 32 37.77 -55.31 7.02
CA ASP A 32 39.01 -54.51 7.00
C ASP A 32 39.65 -54.22 5.63
N THR A 33 39.86 -52.94 5.33
CA THR A 33 41.16 -52.43 4.83
C THR A 33 41.29 -50.93 5.06
N ASN A 34 42.45 -50.57 5.60
CA ASN A 34 43.03 -49.26 5.86
C ASN A 34 42.74 -48.14 4.84
N ASP A 35 42.69 -46.93 5.41
CA ASP A 35 43.22 -45.68 4.83
C ASP A 35 42.51 -45.16 3.59
N ASP A 36 41.40 -44.46 3.81
CA ASP A 36 41.12 -43.26 3.02
C ASP A 36 40.36 -42.26 3.91
N ASN A 37 41.05 -41.18 4.24
CA ASN A 37 40.48 -39.99 4.86
C ASN A 37 39.63 -39.27 3.81
N THR A 38 38.58 -39.93 3.31
CA THR A 38 37.56 -39.28 2.49
C THR A 38 36.84 -38.33 3.43
N ASP A 39 37.24 -37.06 3.38
CA ASP A 39 36.48 -35.92 3.85
C ASP A 39 35.03 -36.13 3.39
N VAL A 40 34.16 -36.61 4.28
CA VAL A 40 32.72 -36.52 4.06
C VAL A 40 32.47 -35.03 4.24
N ALA A 41 32.67 -34.26 3.16
CA ALA A 41 32.48 -32.84 3.13
C ALA A 41 31.18 -32.54 3.88
N SER A 42 31.29 -31.71 4.92
CA SER A 42 30.19 -31.36 5.80
C SER A 42 29.01 -30.91 4.93
N ARG A 43 27.99 -31.76 4.77
CA ARG A 43 26.72 -31.36 4.10
C ARG A 43 25.93 -30.36 4.96
N ALA A 44 26.54 -29.76 5.98
CA ALA A 44 25.88 -28.77 6.83
C ALA A 44 25.52 -27.53 6.02
N GLY A 45 26.45 -27.02 5.21
CA GLY A 45 26.21 -25.85 4.34
C GLY A 45 25.06 -26.06 3.35
N GLU A 46 25.08 -27.15 2.57
CA GLU A 46 24.00 -27.47 1.62
C GLU A 46 22.63 -27.63 2.32
N ARG A 47 22.61 -28.27 3.51
CA ARG A 47 21.39 -28.39 4.31
C ARG A 47 20.94 -27.04 4.86
N ALA A 48 21.85 -26.12 5.13
CA ALA A 48 21.52 -24.79 5.61
C ALA A 48 20.86 -23.96 4.50
N ILE A 49 21.36 -24.01 3.26
CA ILE A 49 20.69 -23.41 2.08
C ILE A 49 19.26 -23.94 1.94
N ALA A 50 19.08 -25.26 1.93
CA ALA A 50 17.74 -25.86 1.78
C ALA A 50 16.78 -25.47 2.92
N ARG A 51 17.29 -25.30 4.14
CA ARG A 51 16.49 -24.82 5.28
C ARG A 51 16.15 -23.35 5.17
N ALA A 52 17.09 -22.50 4.75
CA ALA A 52 16.84 -21.09 4.49
C ALA A 52 15.75 -20.91 3.43
N ALA A 53 15.94 -21.55 2.27
CA ALA A 53 14.96 -21.58 1.19
C ALA A 53 13.57 -22.04 1.66
N GLY A 54 13.49 -23.15 2.40
CA GLY A 54 12.21 -23.64 2.93
C GLY A 54 11.57 -22.74 3.99
N LYS A 55 12.32 -21.85 4.64
CA LYS A 55 11.80 -20.83 5.55
C LYS A 55 11.30 -19.61 4.78
N LEU A 56 12.05 -19.15 3.79
CA LEU A 56 11.63 -18.04 2.91
C LEU A 56 10.38 -18.40 2.11
N ASN A 57 10.28 -19.64 1.60
CA ASN A 57 9.06 -20.11 0.95
C ASN A 57 7.84 -20.05 1.88
N LYS A 58 8.01 -20.39 3.16
CA LYS A 58 6.91 -20.27 4.14
C LYS A 58 6.55 -18.83 4.46
N ALA A 59 7.50 -17.91 4.43
CA ALA A 59 7.21 -16.48 4.59
C ALA A 59 6.45 -15.94 3.37
N ALA A 60 6.89 -16.28 2.16
CA ALA A 60 6.19 -15.96 0.92
C ALA A 60 4.78 -16.57 0.89
N GLN A 61 4.64 -17.81 1.37
CA GLN A 61 3.34 -18.47 1.48
C GLN A 61 2.36 -17.66 2.36
N SER A 62 2.82 -17.09 3.47
CA SER A 62 1.98 -16.23 4.31
C SER A 62 1.49 -14.97 3.57
N LEU A 63 2.25 -14.46 2.60
CA LEU A 63 1.82 -13.36 1.73
C LEU A 63 0.85 -13.85 0.65
N SER A 64 1.09 -15.01 0.03
CA SER A 64 0.18 -15.59 -0.98
C SER A 64 -1.15 -16.07 -0.41
N GLU A 65 -1.18 -16.41 0.89
CA GLU A 65 -2.38 -16.81 1.62
C GLU A 65 -3.16 -15.61 2.16
N LEU A 66 -2.62 -14.39 2.01
CA LEU A 66 -3.44 -13.19 2.18
C LEU A 66 -4.66 -13.36 1.29
N GLY A 67 -5.82 -13.07 1.88
CA GLY A 67 -7.06 -13.08 1.14
C GLY A 67 -7.00 -12.11 -0.03
N ASN A 68 -8.14 -11.97 -0.71
CA ASN A 68 -8.26 -11.03 -1.79
C ASN A 68 -8.02 -9.59 -1.28
N LEU A 69 -6.90 -8.97 -1.68
CA LEU A 69 -6.58 -7.56 -1.38
C LEU A 69 -7.49 -6.57 -2.12
N GLU A 70 -8.51 -7.06 -2.85
CA GLU A 70 -9.65 -6.25 -3.29
C GLU A 70 -10.34 -5.55 -2.11
N ASP A 71 -10.26 -6.07 -0.87
CA ASP A 71 -10.84 -5.45 0.32
C ASP A 71 -9.84 -5.50 1.50
N PRO A 72 -8.86 -4.58 1.53
CA PRO A 72 -7.72 -4.66 2.45
C PRO A 72 -8.11 -4.48 3.92
N GLU A 73 -9.19 -3.76 4.23
CA GLU A 73 -9.65 -3.51 5.60
C GLU A 73 -10.17 -4.77 6.30
N ASN A 74 -10.65 -5.74 5.51
CA ASN A 74 -11.17 -7.00 6.03
C ASN A 74 -10.10 -8.12 6.08
N VAL A 75 -8.84 -7.79 5.80
CA VAL A 75 -7.71 -8.73 5.83
C VAL A 75 -7.00 -8.66 7.18
N GLU A 76 -7.12 -9.71 7.98
CA GLU A 76 -6.30 -9.86 9.19
C GLU A 76 -4.93 -10.44 8.83
N PHE A 77 -3.85 -9.70 9.12
CA PHE A 77 -2.48 -10.14 8.89
C PHE A 77 -1.63 -10.10 10.17
N ASP A 78 -1.05 -11.24 10.56
CA ASP A 78 -0.05 -11.31 11.63
C ASP A 78 1.37 -11.38 11.03
N PRO A 79 2.16 -10.29 11.08
CA PRO A 79 3.51 -10.29 10.52
C PRO A 79 4.51 -11.08 11.36
N SER A 80 4.16 -11.49 12.59
CA SER A 80 5.08 -12.13 13.52
C SER A 80 5.58 -13.47 13.01
N GLU A 81 4.69 -14.30 12.47
CA GLU A 81 5.07 -15.61 11.92
C GLU A 81 6.03 -15.49 10.72
N PRO A 82 5.70 -14.74 9.64
CA PRO A 82 6.59 -14.63 8.48
C PRO A 82 7.91 -13.92 8.81
N ARG A 83 7.92 -12.89 9.66
CA ARG A 83 9.18 -12.26 10.16
C ARG A 83 10.08 -13.26 10.88
N ASN A 84 9.51 -14.12 11.74
CA ASN A 84 10.27 -15.18 12.40
C ASN A 84 10.84 -16.21 11.43
N LYS A 85 10.15 -16.50 10.31
CA LYS A 85 10.71 -17.39 9.28
C LYS A 85 11.88 -16.73 8.56
N ILE A 86 11.77 -15.44 8.18
CA ILE A 86 12.84 -14.68 7.53
C ILE A 86 14.08 -14.62 8.42
N SER A 87 13.91 -14.29 9.71
CA SER A 87 15.02 -14.29 10.67
C SER A 87 15.70 -15.67 10.77
N ALA A 88 14.92 -16.75 10.91
CA ALA A 88 15.48 -18.10 10.94
C ALA A 88 16.17 -18.50 9.61
N ALA A 89 15.71 -17.96 8.47
CA ALA A 89 16.36 -18.17 7.19
C ALA A 89 17.73 -17.48 7.14
N ARG A 90 17.82 -16.23 7.62
CA ARG A 90 19.08 -15.47 7.71
C ARG A 90 20.13 -16.21 8.56
N ASP A 91 19.74 -16.78 9.70
CA ASP A 91 20.64 -17.61 10.54
C ASP A 91 21.19 -18.83 9.77
N HIS A 92 20.36 -19.45 8.93
CA HIS A 92 20.78 -20.56 8.08
C HIS A 92 21.68 -20.10 6.93
N LEU A 93 21.47 -18.91 6.37
CA LEU A 93 22.34 -18.35 5.33
C LEU A 93 23.73 -17.99 5.87
N GLU A 94 23.83 -17.51 7.12
CA GLU A 94 25.12 -17.31 7.80
C GLU A 94 25.88 -18.65 7.97
N THR A 95 25.17 -19.71 8.35
CA THR A 95 25.77 -21.05 8.42
C THR A 95 26.23 -21.55 7.04
N ALA A 96 25.43 -21.30 5.99
CA ALA A 96 25.79 -21.70 4.63
C ALA A 96 27.04 -20.97 4.13
N GLU A 97 27.14 -19.66 4.37
CA GLU A 97 28.30 -18.84 4.02
C GLU A 97 29.58 -19.33 4.70
N ALA A 98 29.51 -19.63 6.01
CA ALA A 98 30.66 -20.10 6.77
C ALA A 98 31.18 -21.48 6.30
N GLU A 99 30.29 -22.37 5.87
CA GLU A 99 30.63 -23.74 5.49
C GLU A 99 30.96 -23.91 4.00
N LEU A 100 30.38 -23.10 3.11
CA LEU A 100 30.52 -23.24 1.66
C LEU A 100 31.47 -22.21 1.03
N GLY A 101 31.73 -21.08 1.71
CA GLY A 101 32.61 -20.03 1.22
C GLY A 101 32.22 -19.51 -0.17
N GLU A 102 33.22 -19.18 -0.99
CA GLU A 102 33.03 -18.56 -2.31
C GLU A 102 32.26 -19.45 -3.30
N ASP A 103 32.31 -20.78 -3.15
CA ASP A 103 31.72 -21.74 -4.11
C ASP A 103 30.20 -21.58 -4.27
N ARG A 104 29.51 -21.12 -3.22
CA ARG A 104 28.05 -20.93 -3.20
C ARG A 104 27.64 -19.53 -2.75
N GLN A 105 28.56 -18.58 -2.74
CA GLN A 105 28.32 -17.21 -2.28
C GLN A 105 27.18 -16.52 -3.07
N ALA A 106 27.14 -16.70 -4.39
CA ALA A 106 26.09 -16.11 -5.21
C ALA A 106 24.68 -16.60 -4.83
N ASP A 107 24.52 -17.87 -4.46
CA ASP A 107 23.23 -18.41 -4.01
C ASP A 107 22.84 -17.86 -2.63
N VAL A 108 23.82 -17.70 -1.73
CA VAL A 108 23.59 -17.10 -0.41
C VAL A 108 23.16 -15.64 -0.55
N GLU A 109 23.84 -14.88 -1.42
CA GLU A 109 23.49 -13.48 -1.71
C GLU A 109 22.11 -13.36 -2.34
N MET A 110 21.77 -14.20 -3.32
CA MET A 110 20.43 -14.25 -3.91
C MET A 110 19.34 -14.51 -2.87
N LEU A 111 19.53 -15.49 -1.98
CA LEU A 111 18.56 -15.80 -0.93
C LEU A 111 18.46 -14.71 0.14
N ARG A 112 19.54 -13.93 0.37
CA ARG A 112 19.50 -12.74 1.22
C ARG A 112 18.67 -11.64 0.59
N SER A 113 18.89 -11.32 -0.69
CA SER A 113 18.08 -10.35 -1.43
C SER A 113 16.60 -10.75 -1.46
N TYR A 114 16.32 -12.04 -1.65
CA TYR A 114 14.95 -12.55 -1.58
C TYR A 114 14.34 -12.38 -0.18
N ALA A 115 15.11 -12.63 0.88
CA ALA A 115 14.66 -12.40 2.25
C ALA A 115 14.35 -10.92 2.53
N ASP A 116 15.16 -10.00 2.00
CA ASP A 116 14.97 -8.56 2.14
C ASP A 116 13.71 -8.09 1.38
N ALA A 117 13.47 -8.61 0.17
CA ALA A 117 12.26 -8.33 -0.59
C ALA A 117 10.99 -8.80 0.15
N LEU A 118 11.00 -10.03 0.69
CA LEU A 118 9.88 -10.55 1.47
C LEU A 118 9.64 -9.72 2.75
N GLU A 119 10.69 -9.28 3.43
CA GLU A 119 10.56 -8.38 4.59
C GLU A 119 9.91 -7.06 4.18
N GLY A 120 10.33 -6.47 3.06
CA GLY A 120 9.71 -5.28 2.48
C GLY A 120 8.21 -5.47 2.22
N LEU A 121 7.83 -6.55 1.54
CA LEU A 121 6.42 -6.85 1.24
C LEU A 121 5.58 -7.08 2.51
N ILE A 122 6.15 -7.70 3.55
CA ILE A 122 5.48 -7.86 4.85
C ILE A 122 5.21 -6.50 5.50
N GLU A 123 6.19 -5.59 5.51
CA GLU A 123 5.98 -4.25 6.07
C GLU A 123 4.91 -3.48 5.30
N VAL A 124 4.87 -3.60 3.97
CA VAL A 124 3.84 -2.97 3.14
C VAL A 124 2.46 -3.57 3.44
N THR A 125 2.39 -4.90 3.57
CA THR A 125 1.13 -5.57 3.94
C THR A 125 0.62 -5.04 5.28
N VAL A 126 1.48 -4.91 6.29
CA VAL A 126 1.09 -4.35 7.60
C VAL A 126 0.49 -2.95 7.46
N THR A 127 1.05 -2.10 6.61
CA THR A 127 0.49 -0.76 6.37
C THR A 127 -0.83 -0.82 5.62
N VAL A 128 -0.96 -1.67 4.59
CA VAL A 128 -2.20 -1.77 3.79
C VAL A 128 -3.36 -2.37 4.58
N THR A 129 -3.08 -3.30 5.50
CA THR A 129 -4.09 -3.96 6.34
C THR A 129 -4.20 -3.32 7.73
N ASP A 130 -3.76 -2.08 7.90
CA ASP A 130 -3.89 -1.35 9.16
C ASP A 130 -5.38 -1.03 9.40
N ASP A 131 -5.95 -1.59 10.46
CA ASP A 131 -7.36 -1.44 10.81
C ASP A 131 -7.74 -0.03 11.25
N THR A 132 -6.76 0.84 11.48
CA THR A 132 -6.98 2.25 11.83
C THR A 132 -7.18 3.16 10.60
N ILE A 133 -6.95 2.67 9.37
CA ILE A 133 -7.11 3.47 8.15
C ILE A 133 -8.55 3.94 7.97
N SER A 134 -9.53 3.07 8.19
CA SER A 134 -10.96 3.43 8.05
C SER A 134 -11.36 4.52 9.05
N ASP A 135 -10.87 4.42 10.29
CA ASP A 135 -11.13 5.40 11.35
C ASP A 135 -10.50 6.78 11.02
N ASP A 136 -9.30 6.77 10.44
CA ASP A 136 -8.64 8.00 9.97
C ASP A 136 -9.44 8.64 8.83
N ILE A 137 -9.89 7.85 7.85
CA ILE A 137 -10.70 8.35 6.73
C ILE A 137 -12.04 8.91 7.22
N ASP A 138 -12.71 8.22 8.15
CA ASP A 138 -13.98 8.68 8.73
C ASP A 138 -13.80 10.00 9.49
N THR A 139 -12.71 10.13 10.24
CA THR A 139 -12.34 11.37 10.96
C THR A 139 -12.18 12.53 9.99
N VAL A 140 -11.46 12.30 8.89
CA VAL A 140 -11.18 13.29 7.85
C VAL A 140 -12.42 13.69 7.08
N THR A 141 -13.21 12.69 6.67
CA THR A 141 -14.48 12.87 5.97
C THR A 141 -15.43 13.71 6.82
N THR A 142 -15.55 13.38 8.11
CA THR A 142 -16.40 14.13 9.06
C THR A 142 -15.92 15.57 9.22
N ALA A 143 -14.60 15.80 9.33
CA ALA A 143 -14.06 17.15 9.43
C ALA A 143 -14.35 17.99 8.18
N ILE A 144 -14.27 17.41 6.98
CA ILE A 144 -14.60 18.07 5.71
C ILE A 144 -16.09 18.40 5.63
N GLU A 145 -16.97 17.45 5.96
CA GLU A 145 -18.43 17.63 5.87
C GLU A 145 -18.97 18.64 6.88
N GLU A 146 -18.47 18.60 8.10
CA GLU A 146 -18.95 19.48 9.18
C GLU A 146 -18.26 20.85 9.19
N GLU A 147 -17.29 21.11 8.28
CA GLU A 147 -16.32 22.22 8.42
C GLU A 147 -15.75 22.24 9.86
N GLY A 148 -15.34 21.06 10.34
CA GLY A 148 -14.96 20.77 11.72
C GLY A 148 -13.50 21.12 12.04
N ASP A 149 -12.82 20.25 12.79
CA ASP A 149 -11.43 20.43 13.19
C ASP A 149 -10.47 20.09 12.03
N ILE A 150 -10.39 21.00 11.06
CA ILE A 150 -9.55 20.86 9.84
C ILE A 150 -8.07 20.74 10.18
N GLU A 151 -7.59 21.44 11.21
CA GLU A 151 -6.19 21.37 11.66
C GLU A 151 -5.85 19.94 12.11
N THR A 152 -6.66 19.35 12.99
CA THR A 152 -6.46 17.96 13.45
C THR A 152 -6.59 16.97 12.29
N ALA A 153 -7.58 17.14 11.41
CA ALA A 153 -7.74 16.28 10.24
C ALA A 153 -6.52 16.35 9.30
N SER A 154 -5.97 17.54 9.09
CA SER A 154 -4.77 17.77 8.28
C SER A 154 -3.56 17.06 8.89
N GLU A 155 -3.34 17.18 10.21
CA GLU A 155 -2.25 16.47 10.89
C GLU A 155 -2.38 14.94 10.77
N THR A 156 -3.59 14.40 10.93
CA THR A 156 -3.87 12.97 10.78
C THR A 156 -3.54 12.48 9.36
N VAL A 157 -4.06 13.16 8.34
CA VAL A 157 -3.82 12.77 6.93
C VAL A 157 -2.36 12.91 6.57
N HIS A 158 -1.71 14.00 6.99
CA HIS A 158 -0.30 14.23 6.68
C HIS A 158 0.60 13.12 7.25
N GLY A 159 0.34 12.74 8.51
CA GLY A 159 1.01 11.61 9.15
C GLY A 159 0.79 10.31 8.38
N ARG A 160 -0.47 10.00 8.06
CA ARG A 160 -0.85 8.77 7.37
C ARG A 160 -0.30 8.70 5.93
N TYR A 161 -0.35 9.81 5.19
CA TYR A 161 0.24 9.92 3.86
C TYR A 161 1.76 9.66 3.91
N GLY A 162 2.45 10.18 4.93
CA GLY A 162 3.87 9.91 5.14
C GLY A 162 4.18 8.42 5.34
N GLU A 163 3.35 7.71 6.11
CA GLU A 163 3.48 6.27 6.34
C GLU A 163 3.21 5.46 5.06
N ILE A 164 2.11 5.75 4.37
CA ILE A 164 1.73 5.05 3.13
C ILE A 164 2.74 5.31 2.02
N SER A 165 3.22 6.54 1.83
CA SER A 165 4.25 6.85 0.84
C SER A 165 5.58 6.15 1.14
N ALA A 166 5.92 5.99 2.42
CA ALA A 166 7.08 5.21 2.82
C ALA A 166 6.87 3.70 2.60
N ALA A 167 5.64 3.19 2.74
CA ALA A 167 5.29 1.82 2.37
C ALA A 167 5.38 1.61 0.85
N HIS A 168 4.84 2.51 0.04
CA HIS A 168 4.91 2.40 -1.42
C HIS A 168 6.37 2.38 -1.93
N LYS A 169 7.26 3.23 -1.40
CA LYS A 169 8.70 3.17 -1.73
C LYS A 169 9.36 1.85 -1.33
N ARG A 170 8.93 1.24 -0.23
CA ARG A 170 9.42 -0.10 0.18
C ARG A 170 8.89 -1.17 -0.76
N PHE A 171 7.65 -1.05 -1.22
CA PHE A 171 7.08 -1.91 -2.24
C PHE A 171 7.88 -1.84 -3.54
N GLU A 172 8.12 -0.64 -4.09
CA GLU A 172 8.91 -0.46 -5.32
C GLU A 172 10.31 -1.09 -5.21
N ALA A 173 10.99 -0.92 -4.07
CA ALA A 173 12.31 -1.52 -3.85
C ALA A 173 12.25 -3.06 -3.74
N ALA A 174 11.21 -3.61 -3.12
CA ALA A 174 11.00 -5.05 -3.01
C ALA A 174 10.65 -5.67 -4.38
N ASP A 175 9.77 -5.02 -5.14
CA ASP A 175 9.38 -5.39 -6.50
C ASP A 175 10.58 -5.36 -7.46
N GLU A 176 11.37 -4.27 -7.46
CA GLU A 176 12.61 -4.19 -8.23
C GLU A 176 13.58 -5.34 -7.86
N THR A 177 13.66 -5.69 -6.57
CA THR A 177 14.49 -6.81 -6.13
C THR A 177 13.97 -8.13 -6.67
N ILE A 178 12.65 -8.38 -6.61
CA ILE A 178 11.99 -9.59 -7.12
C ILE A 178 12.24 -9.75 -8.61
N GLN A 179 12.04 -8.70 -9.41
CA GLN A 179 12.22 -8.72 -10.87
C GLN A 179 13.67 -8.98 -11.29
N ASN A 180 14.65 -8.66 -10.44
CA ASN A 180 16.06 -8.87 -10.70
C ASN A 180 16.59 -10.24 -10.23
N ILE A 181 15.77 -11.04 -9.53
CA ILE A 181 16.16 -12.40 -9.11
C ILE A 181 16.13 -13.34 -10.31
N ASP A 182 17.15 -14.20 -10.41
CA ASP A 182 17.17 -15.31 -11.37
C ASP A 182 16.12 -16.37 -10.97
N ALA A 183 14.95 -16.31 -11.62
CA ALA A 183 13.81 -17.18 -11.33
C ALA A 183 14.12 -18.67 -11.53
N ASP A 184 14.90 -19.02 -12.54
CA ASP A 184 15.29 -20.41 -12.81
C ASP A 184 16.16 -20.94 -11.66
N ARG A 185 17.11 -20.11 -11.20
CA ARG A 185 17.98 -20.46 -10.09
C ARG A 185 17.24 -20.50 -8.76
N LEU A 186 16.32 -19.57 -8.50
CA LEU A 186 15.51 -19.58 -7.29
C LEU A 186 14.61 -20.81 -7.23
N THR A 187 14.00 -21.19 -8.36
CA THR A 187 13.21 -22.41 -8.49
C THR A 187 14.06 -23.65 -8.20
N GLU A 188 15.28 -23.72 -8.73
CA GLU A 188 16.20 -24.83 -8.46
C GLU A 188 16.58 -24.93 -6.97
N LEU A 189 16.85 -23.81 -6.31
CA LEU A 189 17.31 -23.77 -4.93
C LEU A 189 16.21 -23.99 -3.90
N ALA A 190 15.02 -23.44 -4.18
CA ALA A 190 13.97 -23.28 -3.19
C ALA A 190 12.64 -23.92 -3.57
N GLY A 191 12.47 -24.35 -4.83
CA GLY A 191 11.19 -24.81 -5.35
C GLY A 191 10.11 -23.73 -5.26
N ILE A 192 10.52 -22.46 -5.35
CA ILE A 192 9.65 -21.29 -5.30
C ILE A 192 9.34 -20.88 -6.73
N GLU A 193 8.05 -20.84 -7.06
CA GLU A 193 7.58 -20.25 -8.32
C GLU A 193 7.47 -18.73 -8.12
N LEU A 194 8.33 -17.97 -8.80
CA LEU A 194 8.39 -16.51 -8.65
C LEU A 194 7.09 -15.83 -9.11
N THR A 195 6.40 -16.43 -10.08
CA THR A 195 5.16 -15.90 -10.66
C THR A 195 4.04 -15.74 -9.64
N ASP A 196 3.89 -16.68 -8.70
CA ASP A 196 2.86 -16.58 -7.65
C ASP A 196 3.14 -15.41 -6.69
N LEU A 197 4.42 -15.09 -6.48
CA LEU A 197 4.84 -13.94 -5.67
C LEU A 197 4.67 -12.63 -6.44
N GLU A 198 4.99 -12.61 -7.73
CA GLU A 198 4.79 -11.45 -8.62
C GLU A 198 3.31 -11.06 -8.68
N ASP A 199 2.40 -12.02 -8.88
CA ASP A 199 0.95 -11.76 -8.88
C ASP A 199 0.47 -11.17 -7.54
N GLY A 200 0.98 -11.69 -6.42
CA GLY A 200 0.66 -11.17 -5.08
C GLY A 200 1.26 -9.78 -4.82
N ALA A 201 2.48 -9.53 -5.31
CA ALA A 201 3.12 -8.23 -5.25
C ALA A 201 2.35 -7.20 -6.09
N ASP A 202 1.89 -7.55 -7.30
CA ASP A 202 1.09 -6.66 -8.15
C ASP A 202 -0.22 -6.23 -7.46
N ALA A 203 -0.90 -7.16 -6.79
CA ALA A 203 -2.10 -6.86 -6.01
C ALA A 203 -1.79 -5.92 -4.82
N LEU A 204 -0.70 -6.18 -4.10
CA LEU A 204 -0.25 -5.34 -2.98
C LEU A 204 0.17 -3.93 -3.45
N GLY A 205 0.87 -3.85 -4.57
CA GLY A 205 1.27 -2.61 -5.23
C GLY A 205 0.07 -1.76 -5.63
N SER A 206 -0.96 -2.41 -6.20
CA SER A 206 -2.22 -1.75 -6.55
C SER A 206 -2.94 -1.19 -5.32
N ALA A 207 -2.95 -1.95 -4.21
CA ALA A 207 -3.56 -1.52 -2.96
C ALA A 207 -2.82 -0.34 -2.32
N VAL A 208 -1.50 -0.43 -2.14
CA VAL A 208 -0.70 0.65 -1.54
C VAL A 208 -0.68 1.91 -2.41
N GLY A 209 -0.63 1.76 -3.74
CA GLY A 209 -0.70 2.90 -4.66
C GLY A 209 -2.06 3.60 -4.66
N SER A 210 -3.15 2.84 -4.49
CA SER A 210 -4.49 3.40 -4.34
C SER A 210 -4.64 4.16 -3.02
N LEU A 211 -4.15 3.59 -1.91
CA LEU A 211 -4.12 4.27 -0.63
C LEU A 211 -3.25 5.54 -0.67
N GLU A 212 -2.09 5.52 -1.35
CA GLU A 212 -1.25 6.71 -1.49
C GLU A 212 -1.98 7.80 -2.26
N THR A 213 -2.68 7.43 -3.35
CA THR A 213 -3.48 8.37 -4.15
C THR A 213 -4.59 9.02 -3.33
N LEU A 214 -5.33 8.21 -2.55
CA LEU A 214 -6.40 8.69 -1.69
C LEU A 214 -5.86 9.62 -0.58
N ALA A 215 -4.80 9.20 0.12
CA ALA A 215 -4.18 9.98 1.18
C ALA A 215 -3.59 11.30 0.64
N ALA A 216 -2.93 11.29 -0.53
CA ALA A 216 -2.42 12.49 -1.17
C ALA A 216 -3.54 13.47 -1.58
N ALA A 217 -4.70 12.96 -2.00
CA ALA A 217 -5.84 13.80 -2.33
C ALA A 217 -6.41 14.49 -1.09
N TYR A 218 -6.55 13.77 0.04
CA TYR A 218 -6.97 14.38 1.30
C TYR A 218 -5.91 15.37 1.85
N ASP A 219 -4.62 15.04 1.77
CA ASP A 219 -3.51 15.90 2.22
C ASP A 219 -3.55 17.24 1.45
N SER A 220 -3.68 17.16 0.12
CA SER A 220 -3.83 18.34 -0.73
C SER A 220 -5.13 19.11 -0.47
N THR A 221 -6.23 18.43 -0.11
CA THR A 221 -7.51 19.08 0.21
C THR A 221 -7.36 19.91 1.49
N LEU A 222 -6.72 19.34 2.51
CA LEU A 222 -6.56 19.92 3.85
C LEU A 222 -5.28 20.74 4.04
N ASP A 223 -4.56 21.03 2.97
CA ASP A 223 -3.33 21.81 3.01
C ASP A 223 -3.60 23.20 3.63
N THR A 224 -2.70 23.66 4.50
CA THR A 224 -2.87 24.92 5.25
C THR A 224 -2.47 26.17 4.47
N ASP A 225 -1.70 26.00 3.39
CA ASP A 225 -1.26 27.08 2.49
C ASP A 225 -2.03 27.08 1.16
N ALA A 226 -2.71 25.98 0.83
CA ALA A 226 -3.57 25.78 -0.34
C ALA A 226 -4.96 25.25 0.09
N GLY A 227 -5.73 24.61 -0.80
CA GLY A 227 -6.94 23.85 -0.41
C GLY A 227 -7.87 24.58 0.58
N TYR A 228 -8.08 23.99 1.75
CA TYR A 228 -8.83 24.61 2.86
C TYR A 228 -8.15 25.85 3.46
N GLY A 229 -6.83 25.87 3.61
CA GLY A 229 -6.12 27.06 4.09
C GLY A 229 -6.35 28.30 3.22
N ALA A 230 -6.27 28.12 1.89
CA ALA A 230 -6.58 29.19 0.93
C ALA A 230 -8.08 29.55 0.94
N LEU A 231 -8.99 28.59 1.12
CA LEU A 231 -10.42 28.86 1.26
C LEU A 231 -10.72 29.73 2.50
N GLU A 232 -10.11 29.42 3.64
CA GLU A 232 -10.28 30.18 4.90
C GLU A 232 -9.64 31.58 4.82
N GLN A 233 -8.44 31.68 4.25
CA GLN A 233 -7.77 32.95 4.03
C GLN A 233 -8.58 33.84 3.07
N GLY A 234 -9.12 33.26 2.00
CA GLY A 234 -10.01 33.95 1.06
C GLY A 234 -11.26 34.51 1.72
N ARG A 235 -11.91 33.73 2.62
CA ARG A 235 -13.06 34.22 3.42
C ARG A 235 -12.66 35.40 4.31
N THR A 236 -11.53 35.28 4.99
CA THR A 236 -11.00 36.35 5.86
C THR A 236 -10.74 37.64 5.07
N ASP A 237 -10.11 37.54 3.91
CA ASP A 237 -9.82 38.70 3.06
C ASP A 237 -11.08 39.30 2.45
N PHE A 238 -12.07 38.46 2.09
CA PHE A 238 -13.36 38.92 1.60
C PHE A 238 -14.10 39.75 2.65
N GLU A 239 -14.10 39.31 3.92
CA GLU A 239 -14.70 40.03 5.04
C GLU A 239 -13.99 41.36 5.34
N ASN A 240 -12.68 41.41 5.09
CA ASN A 240 -11.86 42.63 5.23
C ASN A 240 -11.94 43.56 4.01
N GLU A 241 -12.84 43.30 3.06
CA GLU A 241 -13.00 44.05 1.79
C GLU A 241 -11.75 44.02 0.89
N ALA A 242 -10.82 43.08 1.12
CA ALA A 242 -9.63 42.85 0.32
C ALA A 242 -9.93 41.92 -0.87
N TYR A 243 -10.93 42.30 -1.69
CA TYR A 243 -11.55 41.41 -2.67
C TYR A 243 -10.60 40.83 -3.73
N GLU A 244 -9.61 41.59 -4.20
CA GLU A 244 -8.63 41.06 -5.17
C GLU A 244 -7.73 39.97 -4.55
N THR A 245 -7.33 40.15 -3.28
CA THR A 245 -6.57 39.13 -2.55
C THR A 245 -7.47 37.91 -2.31
N ALA A 246 -8.67 38.12 -1.78
CA ALA A 246 -9.65 37.07 -1.53
C ALA A 246 -9.91 36.21 -2.77
N LYS A 247 -10.07 36.86 -3.93
CA LYS A 247 -10.25 36.19 -5.22
C LYS A 247 -9.07 35.26 -5.54
N SER A 248 -7.83 35.73 -5.38
CA SER A 248 -6.64 34.93 -5.66
C SER A 248 -6.54 33.70 -4.75
N GLU A 249 -6.92 33.85 -3.48
CA GLU A 249 -6.94 32.74 -2.51
C GLU A 249 -8.02 31.72 -2.89
N PHE A 250 -9.23 32.17 -3.25
CA PHE A 250 -10.29 31.28 -3.72
C PHE A 250 -9.93 30.56 -5.03
N GLU A 251 -9.28 31.23 -5.99
CA GLU A 251 -8.78 30.59 -7.22
C GLU A 251 -7.70 29.53 -6.92
N THR A 252 -6.90 29.75 -5.87
CA THR A 252 -5.90 28.77 -5.41
C THR A 252 -6.58 27.55 -4.81
N ALA A 253 -7.56 27.75 -3.93
CA ALA A 253 -8.39 26.67 -3.37
C ALA A 253 -9.10 25.87 -4.47
N GLU A 254 -9.76 26.56 -5.42
CA GLU A 254 -10.46 25.93 -6.57
C GLU A 254 -9.51 25.02 -7.36
N SER A 255 -8.33 25.53 -7.74
CA SER A 255 -7.35 24.76 -8.49
C SER A 255 -6.87 23.54 -7.71
N THR A 256 -6.65 23.67 -6.40
CA THR A 256 -6.18 22.56 -5.56
C THR A 256 -7.24 21.46 -5.46
N PHE A 257 -8.49 21.80 -5.15
CA PHE A 257 -9.59 20.84 -5.10
C PHE A 257 -9.84 20.17 -6.45
N ALA A 258 -9.77 20.93 -7.56
CA ALA A 258 -9.94 20.39 -8.90
C ALA A 258 -8.83 19.38 -9.28
N ASN A 259 -7.58 19.65 -8.88
CA ASN A 259 -6.46 18.73 -9.11
C ASN A 259 -6.59 17.46 -8.25
N ALA A 260 -6.94 17.60 -6.96
CA ALA A 260 -7.19 16.46 -6.08
C ALA A 260 -8.31 15.57 -6.63
N ARG A 261 -9.42 16.17 -7.09
CA ARG A 261 -10.51 15.48 -7.80
C ARG A 261 -10.03 14.71 -9.02
N GLN A 262 -9.21 15.33 -9.86
CA GLN A 262 -8.69 14.68 -11.07
C GLN A 262 -7.79 13.48 -10.73
N ASN A 263 -6.97 13.58 -9.68
CA ASN A 263 -6.14 12.47 -9.23
C ASN A 263 -7.00 11.30 -8.72
N LEU A 264 -8.07 11.59 -7.99
CA LEU A 264 -9.04 10.59 -7.55
C LEU A 264 -9.73 9.90 -8.72
N GLU A 265 -10.21 10.65 -9.72
CA GLU A 265 -10.82 10.09 -10.95
C GLU A 265 -9.87 9.13 -11.69
N ASN A 266 -8.59 9.50 -11.78
CA ASN A 266 -7.57 8.68 -12.43
C ASN A 266 -7.23 7.42 -11.61
N GLY A 267 -7.19 7.54 -10.28
CA GLY A 267 -6.86 6.44 -9.37
C GLY A 267 -7.99 5.41 -9.22
N MET A 268 -9.25 5.86 -9.23
CA MET A 268 -10.43 5.02 -8.99
C MET A 268 -10.53 3.81 -9.94
N GLY A 269 -10.10 3.95 -11.21
CA GLY A 269 -10.15 2.86 -12.19
C GLY A 269 -9.27 1.65 -11.87
N ASN A 270 -8.28 1.81 -10.99
CA ASN A 270 -7.37 0.75 -10.54
C ASN A 270 -7.51 0.46 -9.04
N ALA A 271 -8.46 1.11 -8.36
CA ALA A 271 -8.64 0.94 -6.93
C ALA A 271 -9.20 -0.45 -6.61
N PRO A 272 -8.70 -1.13 -5.56
CA PRO A 272 -9.36 -2.27 -4.95
C PRO A 272 -10.83 -1.98 -4.64
N ASP A 273 -11.73 -2.97 -4.84
CA ASP A 273 -13.18 -2.83 -4.65
C ASP A 273 -13.57 -2.20 -3.30
N GLY A 274 -12.88 -2.58 -2.21
CA GLY A 274 -13.09 -2.05 -0.86
C GLY A 274 -12.69 -0.58 -0.69
N LEU A 275 -11.84 -0.05 -1.57
CA LEU A 275 -11.43 1.35 -1.55
C LEU A 275 -12.28 2.25 -2.45
N VAL A 276 -13.05 1.69 -3.39
CA VAL A 276 -13.81 2.46 -4.38
C VAL A 276 -14.73 3.49 -3.73
N GLN A 277 -15.44 3.11 -2.66
CA GLN A 277 -16.36 4.02 -1.97
C GLN A 277 -15.64 5.25 -1.38
N TYR A 278 -14.42 5.08 -0.85
CA TYR A 278 -13.64 6.21 -0.35
C TYR A 278 -13.22 7.17 -1.47
N PHE A 279 -12.86 6.64 -2.64
CA PHE A 279 -12.57 7.46 -3.81
C PHE A 279 -13.81 8.22 -4.30
N GLU A 280 -14.98 7.58 -4.31
CA GLU A 280 -16.25 8.22 -4.72
C GLU A 280 -16.63 9.36 -3.78
N THR A 281 -16.51 9.13 -2.46
CA THR A 281 -16.74 10.15 -1.43
C THR A 281 -15.77 11.33 -1.61
N ALA A 282 -14.46 11.06 -1.69
CA ALA A 282 -13.45 12.10 -1.83
C ALA A 282 -13.59 12.89 -3.14
N GLU A 283 -13.96 12.24 -4.26
CA GLU A 283 -14.21 12.91 -5.54
C GLU A 283 -15.40 13.84 -5.43
N CYS A 284 -16.50 13.36 -4.84
CA CYS A 284 -17.70 14.14 -4.62
C CYS A 284 -17.38 15.39 -3.79
N GLN A 285 -16.68 15.23 -2.67
CA GLN A 285 -16.30 16.33 -1.80
C GLN A 285 -15.45 17.35 -2.54
N ASN A 286 -14.39 16.92 -3.23
CA ASN A 286 -13.51 17.82 -3.98
C ASN A 286 -14.22 18.53 -5.14
N ARG A 287 -15.22 17.90 -5.78
CA ARG A 287 -16.06 18.57 -6.79
C ARG A 287 -16.86 19.73 -6.20
N HIS A 288 -17.49 19.51 -5.04
CA HIS A 288 -18.30 20.52 -4.38
C HIS A 288 -17.43 21.63 -3.78
N LEU A 289 -16.28 21.29 -3.20
CA LEU A 289 -15.28 22.25 -2.71
C LEU A 289 -14.71 23.13 -3.84
N ALA A 290 -14.34 22.54 -4.98
CA ALA A 290 -13.89 23.31 -6.14
C ALA A 290 -14.98 24.27 -6.64
N THR A 291 -16.23 23.80 -6.70
CA THR A 291 -17.38 24.63 -7.08
C THR A 291 -17.57 25.80 -6.11
N ALA A 292 -17.53 25.53 -4.80
CA ALA A 292 -17.66 26.56 -3.78
C ALA A 292 -16.58 27.63 -3.89
N ALA A 293 -15.31 27.21 -4.01
CA ALA A 293 -14.18 28.10 -4.17
C ALA A 293 -14.32 28.98 -5.43
N GLY A 294 -14.70 28.41 -6.57
CA GLY A 294 -14.94 29.17 -7.81
C GLY A 294 -16.07 30.20 -7.68
N GLU A 295 -17.16 29.85 -6.99
CA GLU A 295 -18.26 30.79 -6.73
C GLU A 295 -17.84 31.91 -5.76
N PHE A 296 -17.02 31.63 -4.75
CA PHE A 296 -16.46 32.67 -3.89
C PHE A 296 -15.46 33.58 -4.62
N ALA A 297 -14.63 33.04 -5.52
CA ALA A 297 -13.76 33.84 -6.38
C ALA A 297 -14.59 34.78 -7.28
N ALA A 298 -15.69 34.28 -7.85
CA ALA A 298 -16.62 35.08 -8.64
C ALA A 298 -17.33 36.15 -7.79
N ALA A 299 -17.68 35.84 -6.54
CA ALA A 299 -18.24 36.80 -5.59
C ALA A 299 -17.26 37.94 -5.30
N ALA A 300 -15.99 37.61 -5.05
CA ALA A 300 -14.92 38.58 -4.81
C ALA A 300 -14.69 39.47 -6.04
N GLY A 301 -14.65 38.90 -7.24
CA GLY A 301 -14.55 39.66 -8.49
C GLY A 301 -15.72 40.64 -8.69
N ALA A 302 -16.95 40.20 -8.45
CA ALA A 302 -18.13 41.06 -8.53
C ALA A 302 -18.10 42.20 -7.48
N ALA A 303 -17.56 41.93 -6.29
CA ALA A 303 -17.39 42.95 -5.26
C ALA A 303 -16.34 44.01 -5.66
N THR A 304 -15.21 43.60 -6.27
CA THR A 304 -14.25 44.55 -6.86
C THR A 304 -14.91 45.45 -7.92
N ASP A 305 -15.75 44.86 -8.77
CA ASP A 305 -16.44 45.58 -9.85
C ASP A 305 -17.57 46.52 -9.34
N GLY A 306 -17.89 46.45 -8.04
CA GLY A 306 -18.95 47.24 -7.42
C GLY A 306 -20.36 46.74 -7.76
N ASP A 307 -20.52 45.44 -8.04
CA ASP A 307 -21.83 44.79 -8.23
C ASP A 307 -22.22 43.97 -6.98
N PRO A 308 -22.87 44.60 -5.99
CA PRO A 308 -23.22 43.93 -4.74
C PRO A 308 -24.29 42.85 -4.90
N PHE A 309 -25.10 42.90 -5.96
CA PHE A 309 -26.12 41.88 -6.22
C PHE A 309 -25.47 40.62 -6.78
N ALA A 310 -24.59 40.77 -7.77
CA ALA A 310 -23.83 39.64 -8.29
C ALA A 310 -22.93 39.02 -7.20
N ALA A 311 -22.21 39.84 -6.42
CA ALA A 311 -21.36 39.35 -5.34
C ALA A 311 -22.14 38.51 -4.32
N ARG A 312 -23.33 38.97 -3.92
CA ARG A 312 -24.19 38.26 -2.98
C ARG A 312 -24.70 36.93 -3.55
N ASN A 313 -25.21 36.92 -4.77
CA ASN A 313 -25.73 35.69 -5.38
C ASN A 313 -24.63 34.63 -5.49
N ARG A 314 -23.44 35.03 -5.94
CA ARG A 314 -22.27 34.15 -6.05
C ARG A 314 -21.83 33.59 -4.69
N LYS A 315 -21.86 34.43 -3.65
CA LYS A 315 -21.61 33.96 -2.28
C LYS A 315 -22.63 32.93 -1.82
N GLU A 316 -23.93 33.18 -2.06
CA GLU A 316 -25.01 32.22 -1.73
C GLU A 316 -24.86 30.90 -2.50
N ASP A 317 -24.46 30.95 -3.78
CA ASP A 317 -24.16 29.75 -4.59
C ASP A 317 -22.94 28.97 -4.04
N GLY A 318 -21.90 29.68 -3.58
CA GLY A 318 -20.74 29.06 -2.94
C GLY A 318 -21.06 28.40 -1.59
N GLU A 319 -21.90 29.04 -0.76
CA GLU A 319 -22.41 28.46 0.49
C GLU A 319 -23.25 27.20 0.22
N ALA A 320 -24.12 27.23 -0.80
CA ALA A 320 -24.90 26.06 -1.20
C ALA A 320 -24.02 24.89 -1.67
N ALA A 321 -22.94 25.17 -2.42
CA ALA A 321 -22.00 24.15 -2.85
C ALA A 321 -21.25 23.51 -1.67
N LEU A 322 -20.96 24.25 -0.60
CA LEU A 322 -20.38 23.68 0.62
C LEU A 322 -21.38 22.80 1.38
N ASP A 323 -22.64 23.22 1.46
CA ASP A 323 -23.68 22.37 2.04
C ASP A 323 -23.84 21.05 1.27
N ASP A 324 -23.58 21.05 -0.04
CA ASP A 324 -23.59 19.82 -0.86
C ASP A 324 -22.43 18.86 -0.55
N VAL A 325 -21.32 19.31 0.04
CA VAL A 325 -20.22 18.43 0.49
C VAL A 325 -20.74 17.40 1.50
N ARG A 326 -21.71 17.77 2.34
CA ARG A 326 -22.36 16.89 3.33
C ARG A 326 -23.22 15.79 2.73
N ASN A 327 -23.53 15.88 1.44
CA ASN A 327 -24.35 14.90 0.73
C ASN A 327 -23.48 13.85 0.00
N CYS A 328 -22.17 13.84 0.23
CA CYS A 328 -21.23 12.95 -0.43
C CYS A 328 -21.09 11.57 0.24
N THR A 329 -21.41 11.43 1.52
CA THR A 329 -21.51 10.13 2.18
C THR A 329 -22.92 9.54 2.00
N SER A 330 -23.00 8.32 1.46
CA SER A 330 -24.25 7.55 1.28
C SER A 330 -24.14 6.13 1.80
#